data_AF-F3CDY0-F1
#
_entry.id   AF-F3CDY0-F1
#
_cell.length_a   1.000
_cell.length_b   1.000
_cell.length_c   1.000
_cell.angle_alpha   90.00
_cell.angle_beta   90.00
_cell.angle_gamma   90.00
#
_symmetry.space_group_name_H-M   'P 1'
#
loop_
_entity.id
_entity.type
_entity.pdbx_description
1 polymer ?
#
loop_
_entity_poly.entity_id
_entity_poly.type
_entity_poly.pdbx_seq_one_letter_code
_entity_poly.pdbx_strand_id
1 'polypeptide(L)'
;MPFETPTLPALINRTQVDLADEALRQSDARVLSRAHSGAAYGLYGYQDWIADQILPDTADEETLERQAILRLRQPRKVAQAATGTVRFTAAAGAVL
;
A
#
# COMPACT_ATOMS: atom_id res chain seq x y z
N MET A 1 22.32 5.40 4.88
CA MET A 1 22.03 5.62 3.46
C MET A 1 20.73 4.88 3.15
N PRO A 2 19.70 5.51 2.60
CA PRO A 2 18.48 4.80 2.20
C PRO A 2 18.84 3.75 1.14
N PHE A 3 18.19 2.59 1.22
CA PHE A 3 18.30 1.57 0.18
C PHE A 3 17.52 2.07 -1.05
N GLU A 4 18.17 2.15 -2.21
CA GLU A 4 17.50 2.54 -3.44
C GLU A 4 16.95 1.30 -4.14
N THR A 5 15.62 1.19 -4.20
CA THR A 5 14.94 0.12 -4.94
C THR A 5 15.21 0.26 -6.44
N PRO A 6 15.83 -0.74 -7.10
CA PRO A 6 16.16 -0.65 -8.52
C PRO A 6 14.91 -0.52 -9.40
N THR A 7 14.98 0.31 -10.43
CA THR A 7 13.90 0.43 -11.43
C THR A 7 13.80 -0.84 -12.27
N LEU A 8 12.62 -1.11 -12.84
CA LEU A 8 12.41 -2.26 -13.72
C LEU A 8 13.42 -2.32 -14.90
N PRO A 9 13.74 -1.22 -15.61
CA PRO A 9 14.78 -1.25 -16.64
C PRO A 9 16.17 -1.61 -16.09
N ALA A 10 16.52 -1.16 -14.88
CA ALA A 10 17.78 -1.51 -14.25
C ALA A 10 17.85 -3.02 -13.92
N LEU A 11 16.75 -3.60 -13.43
CA LEU A 11 16.66 -5.04 -13.18
C LEU A 11 16.73 -5.86 -14.46
N ILE A 12 16.06 -5.41 -15.54
CA ILE A 12 16.15 -6.07 -16.85
C ILE A 12 17.59 -6.07 -17.36
N ASN A 13 18.29 -4.94 -17.28
CA ASN A 13 19.69 -4.87 -17.72
C ASN A 13 20.57 -5.81 -16.90
N ARG A 14 20.43 -5.79 -15.57
CA ARG A 14 21.21 -6.66 -14.67
C ARG A 14 20.98 -8.14 -14.97
N THR A 15 19.72 -8.57 -14.99
CA THR A 15 19.40 -9.99 -15.24
C THR A 15 19.73 -10.43 -16.65
N GLN A 16 19.72 -9.54 -17.64
CA GLN A 16 20.17 -9.86 -18.99
C GLN A 16 21.67 -10.13 -19.04
N VAL A 17 22.49 -9.35 -18.32
CA VAL A 17 23.92 -9.63 -18.17
C VAL A 17 24.14 -10.96 -17.46
N ASP A 18 23.35 -11.27 -16.42
CA ASP A 18 23.53 -12.49 -15.63
C ASP A 18 23.07 -13.78 -16.36
N LEU A 19 22.02 -13.72 -17.18
CA LEU A 19 21.32 -14.91 -17.73
C LEU A 19 21.37 -15.03 -19.26
N ALA A 20 21.67 -13.95 -19.98
CA ALA A 20 21.49 -13.87 -21.43
C ALA A 20 22.64 -13.15 -22.13
N ASP A 21 23.84 -13.18 -21.55
CA ASP A 21 25.01 -12.58 -22.17
C ASP A 21 25.26 -13.22 -23.54
N GLU A 22 25.48 -12.38 -24.54
CA GLU A 22 25.58 -12.75 -25.98
C GLU A 22 24.36 -13.48 -26.59
N ALA A 23 23.24 -13.61 -25.89
CA ALA A 23 22.07 -14.31 -26.41
C ALA A 23 21.37 -13.53 -27.55
N LEU A 24 20.87 -14.27 -28.54
CA LEU A 24 20.06 -13.74 -29.63
C LEU A 24 18.89 -12.90 -29.10
N ARG A 25 18.48 -11.89 -29.89
CA ARG A 25 17.40 -10.96 -29.51
C ARG A 25 16.09 -11.66 -29.14
N GLN A 26 15.79 -12.80 -29.77
CA GLN A 26 14.59 -13.61 -29.58
C GLN A 26 14.94 -14.98 -28.96
N SER A 27 15.78 -14.99 -27.92
CA SER A 27 16.11 -16.19 -27.16
C SER A 27 15.21 -16.32 -25.93
N ASP A 28 14.98 -17.57 -25.50
CA ASP A 28 14.26 -17.85 -24.26
C ASP A 28 14.97 -17.24 -23.04
N ALA A 29 16.30 -17.15 -23.06
CA ALA A 29 17.08 -16.45 -22.03
C ALA A 29 16.70 -14.96 -21.89
N ARG A 30 16.44 -14.27 -23.01
CA ARG A 30 15.94 -12.88 -22.99
C ARG A 30 14.48 -12.75 -22.55
N VAL A 31 13.67 -13.79 -22.72
CA VAL A 31 12.30 -13.83 -22.18
C VAL A 31 12.36 -14.06 -20.67
N LEU A 32 13.16 -15.02 -20.21
CA LEU A 32 13.32 -15.38 -18.81
C LEU A 32 13.88 -14.20 -17.98
N SER A 33 14.92 -13.51 -18.46
CA SER A 33 15.47 -12.32 -17.78
C SER A 33 14.42 -11.22 -17.55
N ARG A 34 13.54 -10.95 -18.53
CA ARG A 34 12.44 -9.99 -18.37
C ARG A 34 11.39 -10.48 -17.38
N ALA A 35 10.99 -11.74 -17.47
CA ALA A 35 10.03 -12.33 -16.54
C ALA A 35 10.54 -12.30 -15.09
N HIS A 36 11.80 -12.68 -14.89
CA HIS A 36 12.46 -12.66 -13.58
C HIS A 36 12.58 -11.23 -13.03
N SER A 37 12.95 -10.27 -13.88
CA SER A 37 13.00 -8.84 -13.49
C SER A 37 11.64 -8.30 -13.08
N GLY A 38 10.56 -8.69 -13.79
CA GLY A 38 9.20 -8.31 -13.43
C GLY A 38 8.78 -8.88 -12.07
N ALA A 39 9.11 -10.15 -11.81
CA ALA A 39 8.88 -10.77 -10.51
C ALA A 39 9.64 -10.06 -9.38
N ALA A 40 10.93 -9.79 -9.58
CA ALA A 40 11.76 -9.08 -8.60
C ALA A 40 11.23 -7.65 -8.33
N TYR A 41 10.85 -6.92 -9.38
CA TYR A 41 10.26 -5.59 -9.24
C TYR A 41 8.96 -5.60 -8.41
N GLY A 42 8.06 -6.55 -8.70
CA GLY A 42 6.84 -6.73 -7.91
C GLY A 42 7.13 -7.10 -6.45
N LEU A 43 8.12 -7.96 -6.21
CA LEU A 43 8.53 -8.34 -4.85
C LEU A 43 9.12 -7.16 -4.09
N TYR A 44 9.89 -6.29 -4.71
CA TYR A 44 10.40 -5.08 -4.05
C TYR A 44 9.26 -4.13 -3.68
N GLY A 45 8.32 -3.88 -4.60
CA GLY A 45 7.13 -3.08 -4.28
C GLY A 45 6.30 -3.66 -3.13
N TYR A 46 6.18 -4.99 -3.06
CA TYR A 46 5.51 -5.65 -1.93
C TYR A 46 6.27 -5.51 -0.60
N GLN A 47 7.61 -5.58 -0.63
CA GLN A 47 8.44 -5.34 0.57
C GLN A 47 8.33 -3.89 1.05
N ASP A 48 8.32 -2.93 0.14
CA ASP A 48 8.11 -1.51 0.46
C ASP A 48 6.74 -1.32 1.13
N TRP A 49 5.68 -1.91 0.58
CA TRP A 49 4.36 -1.90 1.22
C TRP A 49 4.38 -2.53 2.62
N ILE A 50 5.03 -3.69 2.80
CA ILE A 50 5.18 -4.32 4.13
C ILE A 50 5.87 -3.37 5.10
N ALA A 51 6.93 -2.67 4.66
CA ALA A 51 7.67 -1.74 5.51
C ALA A 51 6.77 -0.58 5.97
N ASP A 52 5.94 -0.03 5.08
CA ASP A 52 4.96 1.01 5.43
C ASP A 52 3.95 0.52 6.47
N GLN A 53 3.60 -0.77 6.46
CA GLN A 53 2.66 -1.37 7.42
C GLN A 53 3.25 -1.56 8.84
N ILE A 54 4.56 -1.39 9.05
CA ILE A 54 5.20 -1.66 10.36
C ILE A 54 4.86 -0.59 11.39
N LEU A 55 4.89 0.68 11.00
CA LEU A 55 4.68 1.81 11.91
C LEU A 55 3.26 2.36 11.80
N PRO A 56 2.62 2.78 12.91
CA PRO A 56 1.23 3.25 12.87
C PRO A 56 0.97 4.49 12.01
N ASP A 57 1.98 5.33 11.79
CA ASP A 57 1.86 6.59 11.06
C ASP A 57 1.87 6.41 9.54
N THR A 58 2.48 5.32 9.04
CA THR A 58 2.57 4.99 7.61
C THR A 58 1.65 3.84 7.20
N ALA A 59 1.16 3.05 8.16
CA ALA A 59 0.32 1.89 7.87
C ALA A 59 -1.04 2.29 7.25
N ASP A 60 -1.54 1.41 6.37
CA ASP A 60 -2.87 1.57 5.80
C ASP A 60 -3.95 1.37 6.88
N GLU A 61 -5.16 1.87 6.63
CA GLU A 61 -6.26 1.91 7.60
C GLU A 61 -6.55 0.53 8.23
N GLU A 62 -6.60 -0.54 7.43
CA GLU A 62 -6.85 -1.89 7.94
C GLU A 62 -5.76 -2.33 8.93
N THR A 63 -4.48 -2.19 8.56
CA THR A 63 -3.37 -2.57 9.44
C THR A 63 -3.34 -1.68 10.68
N LEU A 64 -3.56 -0.38 10.51
CA LEU A 64 -3.61 0.58 11.60
C LEU A 64 -4.70 0.24 12.61
N GLU A 65 -5.89 -0.16 12.16
CA GLU A 65 -6.96 -0.64 13.04
C GLU A 65 -6.55 -1.90 13.81
N ARG A 66 -5.90 -2.87 13.14
CA ARG A 66 -5.38 -4.07 13.82
C ARG A 66 -4.34 -3.71 14.87
N GLN A 67 -3.43 -2.78 14.56
CA GLN A 67 -2.45 -2.28 15.53
C GLN A 67 -3.11 -1.55 16.70
N ALA A 68 -4.14 -0.74 16.45
CA ALA A 68 -4.89 -0.02 17.48
C ALA A 68 -5.60 -1.00 18.43
N ILE A 69 -6.24 -2.04 17.91
CA ILE A 69 -6.86 -3.11 18.71
C ILE A 69 -5.83 -3.80 19.61
N LEU A 70 -4.62 -4.05 19.09
CA LEU A 70 -3.55 -4.73 19.83
C LEU A 70 -2.94 -3.85 20.94
N ARG A 71 -2.78 -2.54 20.69
CA ARG A 71 -1.96 -1.65 21.54
C ARG A 71 -2.77 -0.72 22.44
N LEU A 72 -3.97 -0.33 22.05
CA LEU A 72 -4.76 0.68 22.76
C LEU A 72 -5.82 0.02 23.64
N ARG A 73 -6.04 0.57 24.84
CA ARG A 73 -7.17 0.16 25.70
C ARG A 73 -8.52 0.49 25.07
N GLN A 74 -8.57 1.56 24.27
CA GLN A 74 -9.75 1.99 23.52
C GLN A 74 -9.32 2.21 22.06
N PRO A 75 -9.52 1.23 21.16
CA PRO A 75 -9.26 1.38 19.73
C PRO A 75 -10.33 2.28 19.07
N ARG A 76 -10.36 2.34 17.73
CA ARG A 76 -11.27 3.21 16.96
C ARG A 76 -12.71 3.10 17.47
N LYS A 77 -13.30 4.24 17.82
CA LYS A 77 -14.69 4.31 18.27
C LYS A 77 -15.63 4.14 17.08
N VAL A 78 -16.73 3.43 17.30
CA VAL A 78 -17.80 3.31 16.31
C VAL A 78 -18.44 4.68 16.06
N ALA A 79 -18.98 4.87 14.85
CA ALA A 79 -19.76 6.05 14.54
C ALA A 79 -20.97 6.13 15.47
N GLN A 80 -21.21 7.31 16.04
CA GLN A 80 -22.32 7.55 16.96
C GLN A 80 -23.15 8.74 16.46
N ALA A 81 -24.47 8.59 16.48
CA ALA A 81 -25.38 9.66 16.08
C ALA A 81 -25.22 10.86 17.01
N ALA A 82 -25.29 12.06 16.43
CA ALA A 82 -25.32 13.28 17.21
C ALA A 82 -26.61 13.33 18.03
N THR A 83 -26.49 13.63 19.32
CA THR A 83 -27.63 13.82 20.22
C THR A 83 -27.60 15.22 20.80
N GLY A 84 -28.72 15.92 20.76
CA GLY A 84 -28.84 17.27 21.32
C GLY A 84 -30.27 17.78 21.24
N THR A 85 -30.57 18.80 22.04
CA THR A 85 -31.88 19.46 22.02
C THR A 85 -31.79 20.71 21.15
N VAL A 86 -32.71 20.84 20.19
CA VAL A 86 -32.89 22.07 19.40
C VAL A 86 -34.24 22.67 19.74
N ARG A 87 -34.30 24.00 19.86
CA ARG A 87 -35.55 24.74 20.02
C ARG A 87 -35.89 25.42 18.70
N PHE A 88 -37.15 25.31 18.31
CA PHE A 88 -37.71 26.00 17.14
C PHE A 88 -38.77 26.99 17.61
N THR A 89 -38.86 28.13 16.93
CA THR A 89 -39.93 29.11 17.12
C THR A 89 -40.80 29.08 15.86
N ALA A 90 -42.11 28.84 16.00
CA ALA A 90 -43.04 28.73 14.88
C ALA A 90 -44.38 29.42 15.18
N ALA A 91 -45.08 29.87 14.12
CA ALA A 91 -46.42 30.41 14.20
C ALA A 91 -47.46 29.29 14.42
N ALA A 92 -48.59 29.62 15.06
CA ALA A 92 -49.66 28.66 15.32
C ALA A 92 -50.23 28.09 14.00
N GLY A 93 -50.23 26.76 13.86
CA GLY A 93 -50.70 26.06 12.66
C GLY A 93 -49.65 25.86 11.56
N ALA A 94 -48.41 26.31 11.75
CA ALA A 94 -47.32 26.03 10.82
C ALA A 94 -46.89 24.56 10.90
N VAL A 95 -46.75 23.89 9.75
CA VAL A 95 -46.18 22.54 9.64
C VAL A 95 -44.66 22.70 9.49
N LEU A 96 -43.91 22.08 10.42
CA LEU A 96 -42.44 22.02 10.41
C LEU A 96 -41.96 20.72 9.77
#